data_AF-A0A3R8T091-F1
#
_entry.id   AF-A0A3R8T091-F1
#
_cell.length_a   1.000
_cell.length_b   1.000
_cell.length_c   1.000
_cell.angle_alpha   90.00
_cell.angle_beta   90.00
_cell.angle_gamma   90.00
#
_symmetry.space_group_name_H-M   'P 1'
#
loop_
_entity.id
_entity.type
_entity.pdbx_description
1 polymer ?
#
loop_
_entity_poly.entity_id
_entity_poly.type
_entity_poly.pdbx_seq_one_letter_code
_entity_poly.pdbx_strand_id
1 'polypeptide(L)'
;MAILASSGSGVSASPFAGLPPLLQRLASPAWCHPGFAPYWPLLRRLWHMAWNEAGCPEGPLPVFCVTPQGGVGDQMTPGTQIPDGLFQGASAVGAQAMGASSTVGPDGAGRVSRDASPVDLPLSTWDTVHWLPFMNRLAAWRGLRAPDGTPLRFMAGSDVGAVDYERSVASGQIPCKLEGAGARHDFHNALVWLRFPRLKSAINQLHCRQADTGRRLRETSLHGGDGAIGEVSRYSNEAFSHDADAPKARGRGALRDALTLLDENGALWPAADPAWVALLEARQWTALFVERRQMLLGGKSLEGDAIQMDCLRPPGTFLGSHVPVIVGHGLLEKLHQPYKSMTAKLLPCSDPRGSLDWGTARRLWTLAREGELRPALLQPLPIQGWPGWDPANADPAFYRDEKVFRGPRPACDVK
;
A
#
# COMPACT_ATOMS: atom_id res chain seq x y z
N MET A 1 -56.93 6.00 18.81
CA MET A 1 -56.68 7.01 17.78
C MET A 1 -55.49 6.57 16.95
N ALA A 2 -55.72 6.38 15.65
CA ALA A 2 -54.75 5.90 14.69
C ALA A 2 -53.61 6.92 14.49
N ILE A 3 -52.37 6.45 14.48
CA ILE A 3 -51.26 7.20 13.88
C ILE A 3 -51.10 6.65 12.46
N LEU A 4 -51.39 7.53 11.51
CA LEU A 4 -51.38 7.30 10.07
C LEU A 4 -50.02 6.80 9.58
N ALA A 5 -50.07 5.75 8.77
CA ALA A 5 -48.98 5.32 7.93
C ALA A 5 -48.64 6.42 6.90
N SER A 6 -47.44 7.00 6.99
CA SER A 6 -46.83 7.69 5.86
C SER A 6 -45.98 6.68 5.09
N SER A 7 -46.51 6.24 3.96
CA SER A 7 -45.78 5.57 2.90
C SER A 7 -44.79 6.56 2.27
N GLY A 8 -43.60 6.67 2.88
CA GLY A 8 -42.44 7.35 2.31
C GLY A 8 -41.56 6.33 1.57
N SER A 9 -41.25 6.63 0.32
CA SER A 9 -40.25 5.92 -0.50
C SER A 9 -38.96 5.70 0.29
N GLY A 10 -38.74 4.46 0.74
CA GLY A 10 -37.56 4.08 1.52
C GLY A 10 -36.32 4.09 0.64
N VAL A 11 -35.63 5.23 0.59
CA VAL A 11 -34.20 5.22 0.30
C VAL A 11 -33.57 4.46 1.47
N SER A 12 -33.14 3.22 1.23
CA SER A 12 -32.45 2.40 2.23
C SER A 12 -31.27 3.20 2.78
N ALA A 13 -31.40 3.72 4.01
CA ALA A 13 -30.28 4.35 4.69
C ALA A 13 -29.15 3.32 4.77
N SER A 14 -27.93 3.71 4.37
CA SER A 14 -26.77 2.84 4.47
C SER A 14 -26.70 2.28 5.90
N PRO A 15 -26.47 0.97 6.11
CA PRO A 15 -26.36 0.38 7.45
C PRO A 15 -25.20 0.98 8.27
N PHE A 16 -24.35 1.80 7.63
CA PHE A 16 -23.23 2.51 8.23
C PHE A 16 -23.51 4.01 8.46
N ALA A 17 -24.70 4.50 8.14
CA ALA A 17 -25.11 5.87 8.40
C ALA A 17 -25.13 6.13 9.91
N GLY A 18 -24.31 7.09 10.37
CA GLY A 18 -24.15 7.43 11.79
C GLY A 18 -22.89 6.88 12.45
N LEU A 19 -22.12 6.01 11.79
CA LEU A 19 -20.82 5.59 12.31
C LEU A 19 -19.79 6.74 12.26
N PRO A 20 -18.78 6.76 13.13
CA PRO A 20 -17.62 7.64 12.99
C PRO A 20 -16.96 7.53 11.59
N PRO A 21 -16.37 8.62 11.05
CA PRO A 21 -15.83 8.65 9.69
C PRO A 21 -14.85 7.53 9.34
N LEU A 22 -13.95 7.17 10.26
CA LEU A 22 -13.03 6.04 10.06
C LEU A 22 -13.78 4.71 9.88
N LEU A 23 -14.82 4.45 10.67
CA LEU A 23 -15.62 3.23 10.55
C LEU A 23 -16.43 3.22 9.26
N GLN A 24 -16.98 4.37 8.82
CA GLN A 24 -17.63 4.47 7.51
C GLN A 24 -16.65 4.11 6.37
N ARG A 25 -15.39 4.56 6.45
CA ARG A 25 -14.35 4.23 5.46
C ARG A 25 -13.94 2.77 5.50
N LEU A 26 -13.75 2.19 6.69
CA LEU A 26 -13.38 0.79 6.84
C LEU A 26 -14.52 -0.16 6.46
N ALA A 27 -15.78 0.26 6.58
CA ALA A 27 -16.94 -0.52 6.13
C ALA A 27 -17.00 -0.71 4.59
N SER A 28 -16.17 0.02 3.83
CA SER A 28 -16.18 -0.03 2.37
C SER A 28 -15.85 -1.42 1.82
N PRO A 29 -16.65 -1.94 0.86
CA PRO A 29 -16.31 -3.18 0.14
C PRO A 29 -15.04 -3.04 -0.70
N ALA A 30 -14.55 -1.81 -0.96
CA ALA A 30 -13.29 -1.58 -1.67
C ALA A 30 -12.08 -2.27 -1.00
N TRP A 31 -12.12 -2.46 0.32
CA TRP A 31 -11.08 -3.20 1.06
C TRP A 31 -11.03 -4.70 0.73
N CYS A 32 -12.04 -5.25 0.05
CA CYS A 32 -12.06 -6.67 -0.37
C CYS A 32 -11.14 -6.95 -1.55
N HIS A 33 -10.63 -5.92 -2.23
CA HIS A 33 -9.70 -6.11 -3.35
C HIS A 33 -8.46 -6.93 -2.88
N PRO A 34 -8.05 -8.00 -3.59
CA PRO A 34 -6.98 -8.90 -3.14
C PRO A 34 -5.64 -8.22 -2.83
N GLY A 35 -5.34 -7.11 -3.50
CA GLY A 35 -4.15 -6.29 -3.22
C GLY A 35 -4.08 -5.72 -1.80
N PHE A 36 -5.20 -5.65 -1.05
CA PHE A 36 -5.21 -5.28 0.38
C PHE A 36 -4.97 -6.45 1.32
N ALA A 37 -4.91 -7.70 0.84
CA ALA A 37 -4.75 -8.88 1.70
C ALA A 37 -3.55 -8.80 2.67
N PRO A 38 -2.37 -8.26 2.29
CA PRO A 38 -1.26 -8.07 3.23
C PRO A 38 -1.55 -7.10 4.40
N TYR A 39 -2.59 -6.29 4.28
CA TYR A 39 -2.99 -5.23 5.22
C TYR A 39 -4.24 -5.57 6.03
N TRP A 40 -5.03 -6.59 5.65
CA TRP A 40 -6.24 -6.98 6.38
C TRP A 40 -6.06 -7.18 7.89
N PRO A 41 -4.96 -7.76 8.41
CA PRO A 41 -4.75 -7.86 9.86
C PRO A 41 -4.66 -6.49 10.55
N LEU A 42 -4.05 -5.49 9.90
CA LEU A 42 -3.97 -4.12 10.41
C LEU A 42 -5.34 -3.43 10.33
N LEU A 43 -6.02 -3.57 9.19
CA LEU A 43 -7.36 -3.00 8.97
C LEU A 43 -8.40 -3.56 9.95
N ARG A 44 -8.35 -4.87 10.23
CA ARG A 44 -9.18 -5.51 11.26
C ARG A 44 -8.91 -4.93 12.64
N ARG A 45 -7.64 -4.71 12.98
CA ARG A 45 -7.29 -4.13 14.28
C ARG A 45 -7.72 -2.67 14.39
N LEU A 46 -7.58 -1.88 13.32
CA LEU A 46 -8.12 -0.52 13.24
C LEU A 46 -9.63 -0.52 13.44
N TRP A 47 -10.34 -1.43 12.76
CA TRP A 47 -11.79 -1.58 12.93
C TRP A 47 -12.17 -1.83 14.39
N HIS A 48 -11.57 -2.84 15.04
CA HIS A 48 -11.89 -3.14 16.44
C HIS A 48 -11.59 -1.98 17.38
N MET A 49 -10.47 -1.28 17.18
CA MET A 49 -10.13 -0.12 18.01
C MET A 49 -11.14 1.02 17.82
N ALA A 50 -11.52 1.32 16.58
CA ALA A 50 -12.49 2.37 16.27
C ALA A 50 -13.90 2.01 16.73
N TRP A 51 -14.29 0.75 16.59
CA TRP A 51 -15.58 0.23 17.05
C TRP A 51 -15.71 0.34 18.58
N ASN A 52 -14.69 -0.11 19.30
CA ASN A 52 -14.68 -0.05 20.77
C ASN A 52 -14.71 1.41 21.27
N GLU A 53 -13.99 2.31 20.62
CA GLU A 53 -13.98 3.75 20.99
C GLU A 53 -15.31 4.44 20.68
N ALA A 54 -16.07 3.96 19.69
CA ALA A 54 -17.39 4.48 19.37
C ALA A 54 -18.49 4.09 20.39
N GLY A 55 -18.20 3.16 21.32
CA GLY A 55 -19.16 2.72 22.33
C GLY A 55 -20.38 1.98 21.76
N CYS A 56 -20.29 1.47 20.53
CA CYS A 56 -21.37 0.73 19.88
C CYS A 56 -21.49 -0.70 20.44
N PRO A 57 -22.71 -1.27 20.59
CA PRO A 57 -22.91 -2.67 21.00
C PRO A 57 -22.25 -3.66 20.00
N GLU A 58 -22.20 -4.96 20.35
CA GLU A 58 -21.58 -6.02 19.52
C GLU A 58 -21.91 -5.84 18.03
N GLY A 59 -20.92 -5.36 17.29
CA GLY A 59 -21.07 -4.92 15.92
C GLY A 59 -20.78 -6.01 14.92
N PRO A 60 -21.37 -5.95 13.71
CA PRO A 60 -21.00 -6.84 12.64
C PRO A 60 -19.51 -6.71 12.32
N LEU A 61 -18.85 -7.83 12.04
CA LEU A 61 -17.51 -7.82 11.45
C LEU A 61 -17.56 -7.09 10.09
N PRO A 62 -16.52 -6.31 9.73
CA PRO A 62 -16.54 -5.56 8.49
C PRO A 62 -16.56 -6.50 7.28
N VAL A 63 -17.05 -6.02 6.14
CA VAL A 63 -17.31 -6.83 4.92
C VAL A 63 -16.09 -7.63 4.44
N PHE A 64 -14.87 -7.10 4.59
CA PHE A 64 -13.62 -7.79 4.25
C PHE A 64 -13.24 -8.92 5.24
N CYS A 65 -14.04 -9.15 6.28
CA CYS A 65 -13.92 -10.26 7.22
C CYS A 65 -14.91 -11.40 6.93
N VAL A 66 -15.84 -11.23 5.99
CA VAL A 66 -16.84 -12.25 5.65
C VAL A 66 -16.41 -12.96 4.37
N THR A 67 -16.06 -14.24 4.47
CA THR A 67 -15.85 -15.10 3.30
C THR A 67 -17.19 -15.25 2.54
N PRO A 68 -17.20 -15.37 1.20
CA PRO A 68 -18.43 -15.58 0.42
C PRO A 68 -19.20 -16.88 0.73
N GLN A 69 -18.71 -17.70 1.65
CA GLN A 69 -19.39 -18.88 2.17
C GLN A 69 -19.68 -18.58 3.64
N GLY A 70 -20.96 -18.39 3.98
CA GLY A 70 -21.46 -17.96 5.28
C GLY A 70 -21.26 -18.96 6.42
N GLY A 71 -20.02 -19.31 6.72
CA GLY A 71 -19.64 -19.96 7.96
C GLY A 71 -19.34 -18.90 9.01
N VAL A 72 -20.30 -18.65 9.90
CA VAL A 72 -20.00 -18.11 11.21
C VAL A 72 -19.00 -19.08 11.83
N GLY A 73 -17.75 -18.63 12.03
CA GLY A 73 -16.78 -19.36 12.82
C GLY A 73 -17.23 -19.35 14.27
N ASP A 74 -18.25 -20.12 14.59
CA ASP A 74 -18.54 -20.52 15.95
C ASP A 74 -17.28 -21.23 16.47
N GLN A 75 -16.93 -20.87 17.71
CA GLN A 75 -15.84 -21.41 18.54
C GLN A 75 -14.53 -20.63 18.50
N MET A 76 -14.60 -19.39 18.97
CA MET A 76 -13.50 -18.78 19.71
C MET A 76 -13.39 -19.53 21.05
N THR A 77 -12.40 -20.41 21.21
CA THR A 77 -12.06 -20.97 22.52
C THR A 77 -11.70 -19.83 23.47
N PRO A 78 -12.43 -19.64 24.59
CA PRO A 78 -12.09 -18.63 25.59
C PRO A 78 -10.85 -19.11 26.34
N GLY A 79 -9.74 -18.38 26.29
CA GLY A 79 -8.57 -18.78 27.08
C GLY A 79 -7.20 -18.17 26.80
N THR A 80 -7.04 -17.16 25.92
CA THR A 80 -5.77 -16.42 25.90
C THR A 80 -5.95 -15.11 26.64
N GLN A 81 -5.58 -15.11 27.93
CA GLN A 81 -5.54 -13.91 28.77
C GLN A 81 -4.65 -12.85 28.12
N ILE A 82 -5.24 -11.68 27.89
CA ILE A 82 -4.51 -10.44 27.64
C ILE A 82 -3.83 -10.06 28.96
N PRO A 83 -2.55 -9.67 29.00
CA PRO A 83 -1.96 -9.14 30.21
C PRO A 83 -2.71 -7.87 30.65
N ASP A 84 -3.36 -7.93 31.81
CA ASP A 84 -4.27 -6.91 32.40
C ASP A 84 -3.61 -5.58 32.83
N GLY A 85 -2.51 -5.19 32.18
CA GLY A 85 -1.64 -4.12 32.69
C GLY A 85 -1.96 -2.68 32.27
N LEU A 86 -2.99 -2.39 31.47
CA LEU A 86 -3.11 -1.05 30.86
C LEU A 86 -4.49 -0.37 30.88
N PHE A 87 -5.52 -0.97 31.48
CA PHE A 87 -6.84 -0.31 31.60
C PHE A 87 -7.53 -0.70 32.92
N GLN A 88 -7.17 -0.02 34.02
CA GLN A 88 -8.03 0.03 35.20
C GLN A 88 -8.84 1.33 35.16
N GLY A 89 -10.16 1.21 35.06
CA GLY A 89 -11.09 2.30 35.31
C GLY A 89 -12.33 2.34 34.44
N ALA A 90 -13.24 1.36 34.58
CA ALA A 90 -14.69 1.57 34.49
C ALA A 90 -15.42 0.28 34.89
N SER A 91 -16.21 0.37 35.95
CA SER A 91 -16.98 -0.73 36.54
C SER A 91 -18.08 -1.24 35.61
N ALA A 92 -18.21 -2.57 35.54
CA ALA A 92 -19.31 -3.27 34.92
C ALA A 92 -20.62 -3.11 35.73
N VAL A 93 -21.73 -2.88 35.03
CA VAL A 93 -23.08 -3.20 35.51
C VAL A 93 -23.79 -3.95 34.38
N GLY A 94 -24.26 -5.16 34.70
CA GLY A 94 -24.77 -6.14 33.74
C GLY A 94 -26.15 -5.81 33.17
N ALA A 95 -26.47 -6.46 32.05
CA ALA A 95 -27.83 -6.60 31.56
C ALA A 95 -28.00 -7.97 30.90
N GLN A 96 -29.12 -8.61 31.22
CA GLN A 96 -29.52 -9.97 30.92
C GLN A 96 -29.90 -10.16 29.45
N ALA A 97 -29.59 -11.34 28.91
CA ALA A 97 -29.96 -11.78 27.57
C ALA A 97 -31.46 -12.12 27.47
N MET A 98 -32.13 -11.63 26.43
CA MET A 98 -33.45 -12.09 25.99
C MET A 98 -33.34 -12.48 24.51
N GLY A 99 -33.63 -13.75 24.23
CA GLY A 99 -33.44 -14.37 22.92
C GLY A 99 -34.43 -13.88 21.86
N ALA A 100 -33.97 -13.86 20.61
CA ALA A 100 -34.83 -13.78 19.43
C ALA A 100 -34.46 -14.91 18.46
N SER A 101 -35.41 -15.82 18.30
CA SER A 101 -35.42 -16.88 17.29
C SER A 101 -35.72 -16.26 15.92
N SER A 102 -34.99 -16.67 14.87
CA SER A 102 -35.37 -16.39 13.49
C SER A 102 -35.32 -17.68 12.66
N THR A 103 -36.49 -18.02 12.12
CA THR A 103 -36.72 -19.13 11.19
C THR A 103 -36.31 -18.70 9.78
N VAL A 104 -35.39 -19.44 9.15
CA VAL A 104 -35.02 -19.28 7.74
C VAL A 104 -35.85 -20.27 6.90
N GLY A 105 -36.60 -19.75 5.92
CA GLY A 105 -37.21 -20.56 4.86
C GLY A 105 -36.20 -20.80 3.72
N PRO A 106 -36.25 -21.95 3.03
CA PRO A 106 -35.38 -22.24 1.90
C PRO A 106 -35.93 -21.55 0.64
N ASP A 107 -35.05 -21.34 -0.34
CA ASP A 107 -35.31 -20.84 -1.69
C ASP A 107 -35.21 -19.32 -1.90
N GLY A 108 -34.03 -18.92 -2.38
CA GLY A 108 -33.78 -17.59 -2.92
C GLY A 108 -32.30 -17.34 -3.04
N ALA A 109 -31.72 -17.64 -4.20
CA ALA A 109 -30.38 -17.22 -4.58
C ALA A 109 -30.28 -15.68 -4.47
N GLY A 110 -29.86 -15.21 -3.30
CA GLY A 110 -29.73 -13.80 -2.98
C GLY A 110 -28.58 -13.21 -3.79
N ARG A 111 -28.90 -12.48 -4.85
CA ARG A 111 -28.02 -11.42 -5.36
C ARG A 111 -27.72 -10.51 -4.18
N VAL A 112 -26.48 -10.51 -3.72
CA VAL A 112 -25.96 -9.47 -2.83
C VAL A 112 -26.17 -8.16 -3.57
N SER A 113 -27.11 -7.34 -3.08
CA SER A 113 -27.42 -6.05 -3.66
C SER A 113 -26.16 -5.20 -3.68
N ARG A 114 -25.80 -4.67 -4.86
CA ARG A 114 -24.71 -3.70 -5.05
C ARG A 114 -25.08 -2.29 -4.55
N ASP A 115 -26.26 -2.14 -3.95
CA ASP A 115 -26.82 -0.85 -3.55
C ASP A 115 -26.45 -0.48 -2.11
N ALA A 116 -25.18 -0.09 -1.92
CA ALA A 116 -24.72 0.93 -0.97
C ALA A 116 -23.19 0.96 -1.01
N SER A 117 -22.60 1.29 -2.16
CA SER A 117 -21.16 1.49 -2.23
C SER A 117 -20.82 2.83 -1.57
N PRO A 118 -19.91 2.92 -0.58
CA PRO A 118 -19.48 4.17 0.08
C PRO A 118 -18.59 5.05 -0.82
N VAL A 119 -18.84 5.03 -2.13
CA VAL A 119 -18.09 5.75 -3.16
C VAL A 119 -18.29 7.26 -3.04
N ASP A 120 -19.38 7.71 -2.39
CA ASP A 120 -19.72 9.12 -2.22
C ASP A 120 -19.47 9.67 -0.81
N LEU A 121 -18.61 9.03 -0.02
CA LEU A 121 -18.20 9.61 1.26
C LEU A 121 -17.33 10.86 1.04
N PRO A 122 -17.61 12.00 1.71
CA PRO A 122 -16.83 13.23 1.58
C PRO A 122 -15.34 13.00 1.86
N LEU A 123 -14.46 13.72 1.17
CA LEU A 123 -13.01 13.62 1.40
C LEU A 123 -12.64 13.92 2.86
N SER A 124 -13.40 14.76 3.56
CA SER A 124 -13.19 15.07 4.98
C SER A 124 -13.27 13.85 5.90
N THR A 125 -13.94 12.77 5.49
CA THR A 125 -13.92 11.52 6.26
C THR A 125 -12.54 10.85 6.29
N TRP A 126 -11.59 11.32 5.47
CA TRP A 126 -10.17 10.95 5.53
C TRP A 126 -9.32 11.89 6.38
N ASP A 127 -9.88 12.96 6.95
CA ASP A 127 -9.10 13.92 7.72
C ASP A 127 -8.39 13.23 8.88
N THR A 128 -7.16 13.67 9.11
CA THR A 128 -6.19 13.02 10.00
C THR A 128 -6.71 12.90 11.43
N VAL A 129 -7.58 13.81 11.86
CA VAL A 129 -8.25 13.75 13.16
C VAL A 129 -9.02 12.44 13.38
N HIS A 130 -9.53 11.80 12.32
CA HIS A 130 -10.35 10.59 12.43
C HIS A 130 -9.56 9.29 12.55
N TRP A 131 -8.29 9.26 12.13
CA TRP A 131 -7.51 8.02 12.07
C TRP A 131 -6.14 8.08 12.75
N LEU A 132 -5.56 9.26 12.92
CA LEU A 132 -4.21 9.42 13.49
C LEU A 132 -4.07 8.84 14.90
N PRO A 133 -5.02 9.02 15.84
CA PRO A 133 -4.92 8.42 17.17
C PRO A 133 -4.82 6.90 17.11
N PHE A 134 -5.61 6.27 16.22
CA PHE A 134 -5.61 4.83 16.01
C PHE A 134 -4.28 4.34 15.41
N MET A 135 -3.75 5.05 14.42
CA MET A 135 -2.45 4.72 13.81
C MET A 135 -1.30 4.83 14.81
N ASN A 136 -1.29 5.85 15.67
CA ASN A 136 -0.25 6.01 16.69
C ASN A 136 -0.33 4.93 17.78
N ARG A 137 -1.54 4.51 18.19
CA ARG A 137 -1.70 3.36 19.08
C ARG A 137 -1.22 2.05 18.43
N LEU A 138 -1.47 1.86 17.13
CA LEU A 138 -0.91 0.71 16.39
C LEU A 138 0.61 0.79 16.25
N ALA A 139 1.17 1.96 16.01
CA ALA A 139 2.62 2.16 15.94
C ALA A 139 3.30 1.80 17.26
N ALA A 140 2.73 2.24 18.38
CA ALA A 140 3.18 1.86 19.71
C ALA A 140 3.07 0.35 19.95
N TRP A 141 1.91 -0.26 19.63
CA TRP A 141 1.69 -1.70 19.77
C TRP A 141 2.67 -2.53 18.93
N ARG A 142 3.01 -2.10 17.72
CA ARG A 142 4.00 -2.77 16.86
C ARG A 142 5.45 -2.49 17.25
N GLY A 143 5.69 -1.59 18.19
CA GLY A 143 7.04 -1.14 18.54
C GLY A 143 7.74 -0.47 17.35
N LEU A 144 7.01 0.34 16.58
CA LEU A 144 7.54 1.00 15.39
C LEU A 144 8.70 1.94 15.75
N ARG A 145 9.87 1.68 15.16
CA ARG A 145 11.12 2.37 15.46
C ARG A 145 11.90 2.67 14.20
N ALA A 146 12.62 3.79 14.21
CA ALA A 146 13.67 4.07 13.27
C ALA A 146 14.87 3.14 13.53
N PRO A 147 15.82 3.02 12.59
CA PRO A 147 16.95 2.10 12.73
C PRO A 147 17.92 2.39 13.89
N ASP A 148 17.93 3.62 14.40
CA ASP A 148 18.66 4.03 15.61
C ASP A 148 17.91 3.68 16.92
N GLY A 149 16.71 3.10 16.82
CA GLY A 149 15.85 2.74 17.94
C GLY A 149 14.84 3.81 18.34
N THR A 150 14.91 5.01 17.75
CA THR A 150 13.99 6.12 18.03
C THR A 150 12.54 5.70 17.72
N PRO A 151 11.59 5.82 18.67
CA PRO A 151 10.18 5.53 18.40
C PRO A 151 9.64 6.43 17.29
N LEU A 152 8.98 5.84 16.28
CA LEU A 152 8.32 6.60 15.23
C LEU A 152 6.87 6.92 15.64
N ARG A 153 6.43 8.15 15.39
CA ARG A 153 5.06 8.61 15.62
C ARG A 153 4.56 9.41 14.42
N PHE A 154 3.30 9.22 14.06
CA PHE A 154 2.63 10.01 13.04
C PHE A 154 2.22 11.37 13.62
N MET A 155 2.53 12.45 12.90
CA MET A 155 2.33 13.83 13.35
C MET A 155 1.40 14.58 12.40
N ALA A 156 0.32 15.17 12.93
CA ALA A 156 -0.58 16.03 12.18
C ALA A 156 0.07 17.39 11.85
N GLY A 157 -0.29 18.00 10.72
CA GLY A 157 -0.08 19.45 10.50
C GLY A 157 1.19 19.85 9.78
N SER A 158 1.84 18.91 9.11
CA SER A 158 3.13 19.11 8.46
C SER A 158 2.98 19.10 6.94
N ASP A 159 2.92 20.29 6.33
CA ASP A 159 3.14 20.45 4.89
C ASP A 159 4.62 20.71 4.63
N VAL A 160 5.38 19.62 4.55
CA VAL A 160 6.82 19.64 4.39
C VAL A 160 7.21 19.14 3.01
N GLY A 161 8.20 19.79 2.39
CA GLY A 161 8.78 19.28 1.14
C GLY A 161 9.42 17.90 1.36
N ALA A 162 9.63 17.15 0.28
CA ALA A 162 10.14 15.77 0.37
C ALA A 162 11.40 15.63 1.26
N VAL A 163 12.39 16.51 1.10
CA VAL A 163 13.63 16.48 1.91
C VAL A 163 13.37 16.70 3.40
N ASP A 164 12.44 17.58 3.72
CA ASP A 164 12.07 17.88 5.11
C ASP A 164 11.21 16.75 5.70
N TYR A 165 10.38 16.10 4.86
CA TYR A 165 9.69 14.87 5.23
C TYR A 165 10.68 13.79 5.66
N GLU A 166 11.69 13.50 4.82
CA GLU A 166 12.62 12.40 5.06
C GLU A 166 13.48 12.64 6.31
N ARG A 167 13.80 13.91 6.58
CA ARG A 167 14.49 14.36 7.80
C ARG A 167 13.62 14.30 9.04
N SER A 168 12.35 14.65 8.94
CA SER A 168 11.38 14.53 10.04
C SER A 168 11.25 13.06 10.47
N VAL A 169 11.18 12.13 9.50
CA VAL A 169 11.16 10.69 9.79
C VAL A 169 12.42 10.25 10.51
N ALA A 170 13.58 10.78 10.10
CA ALA A 170 14.85 10.49 10.77
C ALA A 170 14.89 11.00 12.23
N SER A 171 14.06 11.98 12.60
CA SER A 171 13.94 12.48 13.98
C SER A 171 12.80 11.84 14.79
N GLY A 172 12.16 10.79 14.28
CA GLY A 172 11.09 10.09 14.99
C GLY A 172 9.67 10.49 14.58
N GLN A 173 9.52 11.42 13.64
CA GLN A 173 8.23 12.01 13.31
C GLN A 173 7.85 11.68 11.87
N ILE A 174 6.66 11.13 11.65
CA ILE A 174 6.14 10.85 10.30
C ILE A 174 5.08 11.91 9.99
N PRO A 175 5.41 12.92 9.17
CA PRO A 175 4.48 13.98 8.74
C PRO A 175 3.19 13.42 8.14
N CYS A 176 2.04 14.00 8.50
CA CYS A 176 0.73 13.71 7.95
C CYS A 176 -0.03 15.02 7.68
N LYS A 177 -0.52 15.20 6.46
CA LYS A 177 -1.37 16.31 6.03
C LYS A 177 -2.70 16.26 6.79
N LEU A 178 -3.29 17.42 7.06
CA LEU A 178 -4.47 17.49 7.92
C LEU A 178 -5.73 16.94 7.25
N GLU A 179 -5.95 17.31 5.98
CA GLU A 179 -7.28 17.20 5.38
C GLU A 179 -7.27 16.55 3.98
N GLY A 180 -8.43 15.99 3.64
CA GLY A 180 -8.82 15.58 2.29
C GLY A 180 -7.90 14.55 1.63
N ALA A 181 -7.56 14.79 0.36
CA ALA A 181 -6.76 13.87 -0.44
C ALA A 181 -5.34 13.65 0.15
N GLY A 182 -4.76 14.69 0.76
CA GLY A 182 -3.48 14.58 1.44
C GLY A 182 -3.54 13.63 2.65
N ALA A 183 -4.55 13.80 3.51
CA ALA A 183 -4.76 12.93 4.66
C ALA A 183 -5.10 11.48 4.25
N ARG A 184 -5.89 11.31 3.18
CA ARG A 184 -6.14 9.98 2.58
C ARG A 184 -4.84 9.31 2.16
N HIS A 185 -3.98 10.03 1.46
CA HIS A 185 -2.70 9.52 1.00
C HIS A 185 -1.80 9.10 2.17
N ASP A 186 -1.73 9.94 3.21
CA ASP A 186 -0.93 9.67 4.41
C ASP A 186 -1.50 8.52 5.26
N PHE A 187 -2.81 8.27 5.25
CA PHE A 187 -3.40 7.06 5.83
C PHE A 187 -2.85 5.78 5.18
N HIS A 188 -2.78 5.75 3.84
CA HIS A 188 -2.23 4.60 3.11
C HIS A 188 -0.73 4.46 3.37
N ASN A 189 0.00 5.58 3.41
CA ASN A 189 1.41 5.60 3.79
C ASN A 189 1.63 5.04 5.21
N ALA A 190 0.77 5.39 6.17
CA ALA A 190 0.81 4.86 7.53
C ALA A 190 0.59 3.34 7.57
N LEU A 191 -0.33 2.80 6.76
CA LEU A 191 -0.51 1.35 6.60
C LEU A 191 0.78 0.68 6.11
N VAL A 192 1.48 1.27 5.13
CA VAL A 192 2.76 0.75 4.65
C VAL A 192 3.82 0.81 5.73
N TRP A 193 3.96 1.92 6.46
CA TRP A 193 4.88 2.03 7.60
C TRP A 193 4.64 0.98 8.68
N LEU A 194 3.38 0.71 9.03
CA LEU A 194 3.01 -0.31 10.01
C LEU A 194 3.29 -1.73 9.53
N ARG A 195 3.16 -1.99 8.22
CA ARG A 195 3.33 -3.32 7.62
C ARG A 195 4.77 -3.64 7.26
N PHE A 196 5.50 -2.67 6.71
CA PHE A 196 6.86 -2.78 6.17
C PHE A 196 7.80 -1.72 6.76
N PRO A 197 7.99 -1.71 8.10
CA PRO A 197 8.75 -0.65 8.78
C PRO A 197 10.22 -0.59 8.38
N ARG A 198 10.85 -1.74 8.11
CA ARG A 198 12.28 -1.78 7.73
C ARG A 198 12.48 -1.32 6.30
N LEU A 199 11.58 -1.71 5.40
CA LEU A 199 11.59 -1.26 4.01
C LEU A 199 11.41 0.26 3.93
N LYS A 200 10.39 0.80 4.60
CA LYS A 200 10.14 2.26 4.61
C LYS A 200 11.30 3.02 5.25
N SER A 201 11.87 2.49 6.34
CA SER A 201 13.09 3.06 6.94
C SER A 201 14.28 3.06 5.98
N ALA A 202 14.50 1.96 5.23
CA ALA A 202 15.58 1.89 4.25
C ALA A 202 15.39 2.88 3.09
N ILE A 203 14.16 3.00 2.56
CA ILE A 203 13.82 3.99 1.53
C ILE A 203 14.10 5.41 2.05
N ASN A 204 13.60 5.73 3.24
CA ASN A 204 13.79 7.04 3.86
C ASN A 204 15.27 7.40 4.06
N GLN A 205 16.06 6.45 4.60
CA GLN A 205 17.49 6.67 4.83
C GLN A 205 18.27 6.84 3.53
N LEU A 206 17.92 6.10 2.48
CA LEU A 206 18.55 6.23 1.17
C LEU A 206 18.21 7.59 0.52
N HIS A 207 16.98 8.08 0.68
CA HIS A 207 16.60 9.44 0.27
C HIS A 207 17.43 10.51 1.01
N CYS A 208 17.55 10.43 2.34
CA CYS A 208 18.39 11.34 3.12
C CYS A 208 19.85 11.32 2.64
N ARG A 209 20.47 10.14 2.50
CA ARG A 209 21.86 10.01 2.05
C ARG A 209 22.10 10.64 0.68
N GLN A 210 21.14 10.50 -0.23
CA GLN A 210 21.24 11.09 -1.56
C GLN A 210 21.09 12.62 -1.51
N ALA A 211 20.16 13.14 -0.70
CA ALA A 211 19.98 14.58 -0.51
C ALA A 211 21.25 15.23 0.07
N ASP A 212 21.87 14.61 1.08
CA ASP A 212 23.09 15.12 1.72
C ASP A 212 24.30 15.06 0.77
N THR A 213 24.40 14.03 -0.06
CA THR A 213 25.45 13.92 -1.09
C THR A 213 25.31 15.03 -2.14
N GLY A 214 24.08 15.29 -2.59
CA GLY A 214 23.79 16.38 -3.53
C GLY A 214 24.02 17.78 -2.95
N ARG A 215 23.94 17.95 -1.62
CA ARG A 215 24.31 19.21 -0.93
C ARG A 215 25.82 19.40 -0.91
N ARG A 216 26.58 18.39 -0.43
CA ARG A 216 28.05 18.46 -0.33
C ARG A 216 28.72 18.81 -1.66
N LEU A 217 28.27 18.19 -2.75
CA LEU A 217 28.82 18.46 -4.09
C LEU A 217 28.62 19.93 -4.52
N ARG A 218 27.46 20.53 -4.21
CA ARG A 218 27.21 21.95 -4.53
C ARG A 218 28.07 22.89 -3.70
N GLU A 219 28.23 22.58 -2.41
CA GLU A 219 29.08 23.35 -1.49
C GLU A 219 30.54 23.33 -1.95
N THR A 220 31.07 22.16 -2.37
CA THR A 220 32.43 22.05 -2.92
C THR A 220 32.61 22.78 -4.25
N SER A 221 31.59 22.79 -5.11
CA SER A 221 31.65 23.52 -6.39
C SER A 221 31.60 25.03 -6.22
N LEU A 222 30.97 25.54 -5.15
CA LEU A 222 30.90 26.98 -4.86
C LEU A 222 32.19 27.54 -4.24
N HIS A 223 32.98 26.71 -3.55
CA HIS A 223 34.23 27.13 -2.89
C HIS A 223 35.50 26.93 -3.75
N GLY A 224 35.37 26.37 -4.96
CA GLY A 224 36.50 26.14 -5.88
C GLY A 224 36.81 27.30 -6.85
N GLY A 225 36.19 28.46 -6.67
CA GLY A 225 36.26 29.60 -7.61
C GLY A 225 37.12 30.79 -7.17
N ASP A 226 37.76 30.75 -5.99
CA ASP A 226 38.49 31.91 -5.47
C ASP A 226 39.92 31.51 -5.05
N GLY A 227 40.87 31.66 -5.98
CA GLY A 227 42.28 31.38 -5.69
C GLY A 227 43.19 31.21 -6.90
N ALA A 228 43.37 32.26 -7.72
CA ALA A 228 44.64 32.60 -8.39
C ALA A 228 44.46 33.83 -9.29
N ILE A 229 44.89 35.00 -8.80
CA ILE A 229 45.17 36.19 -9.61
C ILE A 229 46.68 36.37 -9.74
N GLY A 230 47.16 36.57 -10.97
CA GLY A 230 48.55 36.82 -11.37
C GLY A 230 49.13 35.62 -12.14
N GLU A 231 49.41 35.67 -13.44
CA GLU A 231 49.98 36.75 -14.24
C GLU A 231 49.57 36.61 -15.73
N VAL A 232 49.47 37.76 -16.39
CA VAL A 232 48.94 37.96 -17.75
C VAL A 232 50.00 37.64 -18.81
N SER A 233 49.64 36.84 -19.81
CA SER A 233 50.23 36.99 -21.15
C SER A 233 49.14 36.88 -22.21
N ARG A 234 48.80 38.05 -22.76
CA ARG A 234 47.91 38.24 -23.92
C ARG A 234 48.70 37.86 -25.16
N TYR A 235 48.17 37.00 -26.02
CA TYR A 235 48.21 37.19 -27.47
C TYR A 235 47.15 36.31 -28.17
N SER A 236 46.45 36.97 -29.10
CA SER A 236 45.74 36.39 -30.26
C SER A 236 44.32 35.84 -30.07
N ASN A 237 43.36 36.70 -30.42
CA ASN A 237 42.06 36.35 -30.99
C ASN A 237 42.25 35.45 -32.21
N GLU A 238 41.66 34.25 -32.22
CA GLU A 238 41.02 33.69 -33.42
C GLU A 238 39.76 32.92 -33.02
N ALA A 239 38.71 33.14 -33.80
CA ALA A 239 37.35 32.69 -33.56
C ALA A 239 37.24 31.15 -33.66
N PHE A 240 36.66 30.53 -32.64
CA PHE A 240 36.02 29.23 -32.79
C PHE A 240 34.68 29.20 -32.04
N SER A 241 33.72 28.66 -32.77
CA SER A 241 32.29 28.49 -32.54
C SER A 241 31.88 28.08 -31.13
N HIS A 242 30.72 28.59 -30.71
CA HIS A 242 29.89 28.06 -29.65
C HIS A 242 29.69 26.54 -29.81
N ASP A 243 30.40 25.74 -29.02
CA ASP A 243 29.99 24.40 -28.61
C ASP A 243 30.28 24.26 -27.12
N ALA A 244 29.47 24.93 -26.31
CA ALA A 244 29.36 24.67 -24.89
C ALA A 244 28.23 23.67 -24.67
N ASP A 245 28.50 22.40 -24.98
CA ASP A 245 27.77 21.29 -24.39
C ASP A 245 28.23 21.13 -22.94
N ALA A 246 27.95 22.15 -22.13
CA ALA A 246 27.95 22.01 -20.69
C ALA A 246 26.83 21.02 -20.37
N PRO A 247 27.10 19.86 -19.72
CA PRO A 247 26.06 18.92 -19.40
C PRO A 247 25.08 19.63 -18.46
N LYS A 248 23.96 20.07 -19.03
CA LYS A 248 22.81 20.56 -18.27
C LYS A 248 22.59 19.58 -17.13
N ALA A 249 22.59 20.09 -15.90
CA ALA A 249 22.29 19.33 -14.69
C ALA A 249 20.93 18.61 -14.87
N ARG A 250 20.97 17.41 -15.45
CA ARG A 250 19.79 16.56 -15.63
C ARG A 250 19.36 16.12 -14.24
N GLY A 251 18.16 16.54 -13.88
CA GLY A 251 17.62 16.50 -12.53
C GLY A 251 17.64 15.13 -11.86
N ARG A 252 17.52 15.16 -10.53
CA ARG A 252 17.19 14.05 -9.60
C ARG A 252 17.83 12.70 -10.00
N GLY A 253 18.98 12.37 -9.41
CA GLY A 253 19.74 11.15 -9.78
C GLY A 253 18.93 9.85 -9.67
N ALA A 254 19.24 8.87 -10.54
CA ALA A 254 18.49 7.63 -10.78
C ALA A 254 18.07 6.85 -9.51
N LEU A 255 18.90 6.86 -8.45
CA LEU A 255 18.55 6.28 -7.16
C LEU A 255 17.28 6.90 -6.56
N ARG A 256 17.11 8.22 -6.65
CA ARG A 256 15.95 8.95 -6.10
C ARG A 256 14.70 8.50 -6.81
N ASP A 257 14.76 8.49 -8.15
CA ASP A 257 13.63 8.12 -8.98
C ASP A 257 13.21 6.67 -8.73
N ALA A 258 14.17 5.75 -8.57
CA ALA A 258 13.89 4.36 -8.22
C ALA A 258 13.18 4.25 -6.86
N LEU A 259 13.70 4.94 -5.84
CA LEU A 259 13.12 4.95 -4.50
C LEU A 259 11.73 5.57 -4.47
N THR A 260 11.52 6.72 -5.13
CA THR A 260 10.21 7.37 -5.25
C THR A 260 9.22 6.48 -6.00
N LEU A 261 9.64 5.82 -7.08
CA LEU A 261 8.79 4.88 -7.81
C LEU A 261 8.37 3.68 -6.96
N LEU A 262 9.31 3.13 -6.17
CA LEU A 262 9.04 2.03 -5.25
C LEU A 262 8.11 2.48 -4.11
N ASP A 263 8.31 3.68 -3.57
CA ASP A 263 7.51 4.17 -2.45
C ASP A 263 6.08 4.55 -2.85
N GLU A 264 5.89 5.09 -4.05
CA GLU A 264 4.58 5.52 -4.53
C GLU A 264 3.80 4.40 -5.23
N ASN A 265 4.46 3.65 -6.12
CA ASN A 265 3.82 2.69 -7.01
C ASN A 265 4.44 1.29 -6.95
N GLY A 266 5.25 1.01 -5.93
CA GLY A 266 5.97 -0.25 -5.81
C GLY A 266 5.09 -1.46 -5.47
N ALA A 267 5.52 -2.60 -5.99
CA ALA A 267 5.08 -3.90 -5.51
C ALA A 267 6.29 -4.84 -5.43
N LEU A 268 6.27 -5.77 -4.49
CA LEU A 268 7.29 -6.79 -4.32
C LEU A 268 6.73 -8.11 -4.83
N TRP A 269 7.52 -8.86 -5.60
CA TRP A 269 7.11 -10.18 -6.07
C TRP A 269 7.94 -11.25 -5.34
N PRO A 270 7.41 -11.85 -4.25
CA PRO A 270 8.15 -12.84 -3.47
C PRO A 270 8.35 -14.14 -4.25
N ALA A 271 9.55 -14.72 -4.13
CA ALA A 271 9.89 -16.03 -4.68
C ALA A 271 9.52 -16.18 -6.16
N ALA A 272 9.78 -15.13 -6.95
CA ALA A 272 9.52 -15.18 -8.38
C ALA A 272 10.47 -16.18 -9.06
N ASP A 273 9.89 -17.18 -9.74
CA ASP A 273 10.65 -18.10 -10.60
C ASP A 273 11.38 -17.27 -11.67
N PRO A 274 12.70 -17.44 -11.85
CA PRO A 274 13.45 -16.74 -12.89
C PRO A 274 12.82 -16.83 -14.28
N ALA A 275 12.20 -17.96 -14.62
CA ALA A 275 11.49 -18.14 -15.88
C ALA A 275 10.29 -17.18 -16.00
N TRP A 276 9.58 -16.90 -14.91
CA TRP A 276 8.44 -15.97 -14.93
C TRP A 276 8.88 -14.51 -14.93
N VAL A 277 10.00 -14.22 -14.26
CA VAL A 277 10.65 -12.90 -14.36
C VAL A 277 11.03 -12.62 -15.81
N ALA A 278 11.62 -13.59 -16.52
CA ALA A 278 11.96 -13.45 -17.94
C ALA A 278 10.72 -13.19 -18.81
N LEU A 279 9.58 -13.83 -18.54
CA LEU A 279 8.32 -13.56 -19.27
C LEU A 279 7.78 -12.16 -19.01
N LEU A 280 7.89 -11.68 -17.77
CA LEU A 280 7.50 -10.32 -17.40
C LEU A 280 8.38 -9.29 -18.13
N GLU A 281 9.69 -9.50 -18.12
CA GLU A 281 10.66 -8.63 -18.80
C GLU A 281 10.43 -8.60 -20.32
N ALA A 282 10.18 -9.77 -20.92
CA ALA A 282 9.81 -9.92 -22.32
C ALA A 282 8.36 -9.49 -22.64
N ARG A 283 7.57 -9.10 -21.62
CA ARG A 283 6.15 -8.72 -21.72
C ARG A 283 5.28 -9.77 -22.43
N GLN A 284 5.56 -11.04 -22.18
CA GLN A 284 4.78 -12.16 -22.69
C GLN A 284 3.55 -12.39 -21.81
N TRP A 285 2.58 -11.46 -21.88
CA TRP A 285 1.43 -11.41 -20.98
C TRP A 285 0.56 -12.68 -21.02
N THR A 286 0.30 -13.22 -22.22
CA THR A 286 -0.45 -14.48 -22.37
C THR A 286 0.29 -15.65 -21.73
N ALA A 287 1.59 -15.78 -22.00
CA ALA A 287 2.41 -16.84 -21.43
C ALA A 287 2.49 -16.76 -19.90
N LEU A 288 2.54 -15.54 -19.35
CA LEU A 288 2.61 -15.30 -17.91
C LEU A 288 1.24 -15.48 -17.22
N PHE A 289 0.19 -14.81 -17.68
CA PHE A 289 -1.09 -14.72 -16.95
C PHE A 289 -2.18 -15.69 -17.42
N VAL A 290 -2.05 -16.27 -18.61
CA VAL A 290 -3.00 -17.25 -19.15
C VAL A 290 -2.43 -18.65 -19.03
N GLU A 291 -1.29 -18.93 -19.68
CA GLU A 291 -0.70 -20.27 -19.71
C GLU A 291 -0.21 -20.72 -18.33
N ARG A 292 0.39 -19.81 -17.55
CA ARG A 292 0.90 -20.10 -16.19
C ARG A 292 -0.06 -19.73 -15.07
N ARG A 293 -1.32 -19.44 -15.40
CA ARG A 293 -2.34 -18.95 -14.44
C ARG A 293 -2.47 -19.85 -13.21
N GLN A 294 -2.60 -21.16 -13.41
CA GLN A 294 -2.74 -22.12 -12.31
C GLN A 294 -1.51 -22.12 -11.40
N MET A 295 -0.30 -22.04 -11.96
CA MET A 295 0.94 -21.97 -11.18
C MET A 295 1.04 -20.67 -10.37
N LEU A 296 0.68 -19.53 -10.98
CA LEU A 296 0.65 -18.23 -10.29
C LEU A 296 -0.34 -18.21 -9.12
N LEU A 297 -1.42 -19.00 -9.21
CA LEU A 297 -2.42 -19.16 -8.14
C LEU A 297 -2.06 -20.26 -7.13
N GLY A 298 -0.88 -20.90 -7.25
CA GLY A 298 -0.43 -21.96 -6.34
C GLY A 298 -1.13 -23.30 -6.53
N GLY A 299 -1.56 -23.62 -7.77
CA GLY A 299 -2.16 -24.90 -8.14
C GLY A 299 -3.64 -25.06 -7.81
N LYS A 300 -4.32 -23.99 -7.36
CA LYS A 300 -5.77 -23.99 -7.08
C LYS A 300 -6.57 -23.71 -8.36
N SER A 301 -7.59 -24.52 -8.64
CA SER A 301 -8.55 -24.27 -9.74
C SER A 301 -9.45 -23.07 -9.40
N LEU A 302 -9.83 -22.28 -10.41
CA LEU A 302 -10.75 -21.15 -10.25
C LEU A 302 -12.22 -21.58 -10.18
N GLU A 303 -12.52 -22.85 -10.50
CA GLU A 303 -13.86 -23.42 -10.42
C GLU A 303 -14.11 -23.93 -8.99
N GLY A 304 -15.02 -23.26 -8.27
CA GLY A 304 -15.60 -23.75 -7.01
C GLY A 304 -14.93 -23.26 -5.73
N ASP A 305 -13.62 -23.03 -5.73
CA ASP A 305 -12.90 -22.53 -4.56
C ASP A 305 -12.62 -21.04 -4.73
N ALA A 306 -13.50 -20.19 -4.18
CA ALA A 306 -13.16 -18.79 -3.94
C ALA A 306 -11.76 -18.76 -3.32
N ILE A 307 -10.81 -18.00 -3.90
CA ILE A 307 -9.44 -17.89 -3.42
C ILE A 307 -9.51 -17.59 -1.93
N GLN A 308 -9.42 -18.65 -1.12
CA GLN A 308 -9.47 -18.59 0.33
C GLN A 308 -8.07 -18.14 0.69
N MET A 309 -7.87 -16.83 0.55
CA MET A 309 -6.69 -16.13 1.01
C MET A 309 -6.83 -16.10 2.52
N ASP A 310 -6.46 -17.22 3.14
CA ASP A 310 -6.66 -17.55 4.54
C ASP A 310 -6.25 -16.38 5.44
N CYS A 311 -7.24 -15.53 5.78
CA CYS A 311 -7.06 -14.21 6.41
C CYS A 311 -6.50 -14.32 7.84
N LEU A 312 -6.32 -15.54 8.32
CA LEU A 312 -5.97 -15.93 9.67
C LEU A 312 -4.55 -16.50 9.78
N ARG A 313 -3.82 -16.69 8.67
CA ARG A 313 -2.42 -17.12 8.80
C ARG A 313 -1.59 -16.03 9.47
N PRO A 314 -0.77 -16.39 10.48
CA PRO A 314 0.08 -15.43 11.17
C PRO A 314 1.01 -14.72 10.17
N PRO A 315 1.44 -13.48 10.49
CA PRO A 315 2.36 -12.73 9.64
C PRO A 315 3.71 -13.46 9.58
N GLY A 316 3.87 -14.29 8.55
CA GLY A 316 5.01 -15.19 8.40
C GLY A 316 4.74 -16.40 7.51
N THR A 317 3.48 -16.82 7.33
CA THR A 317 3.09 -17.99 6.52
C THR A 317 2.38 -17.63 5.21
N PHE A 318 2.91 -16.63 4.50
CA PHE A 318 2.70 -16.49 3.03
C PHE A 318 3.58 -17.48 2.24
N LEU A 319 3.98 -18.60 2.87
CA LEU A 319 4.70 -19.69 2.24
C LEU A 319 3.82 -20.28 1.13
N GLY A 320 4.18 -19.98 -0.12
CA GLY A 320 3.57 -20.53 -1.34
C GLY A 320 2.75 -19.57 -2.20
N SER A 321 2.58 -18.30 -1.81
CA SER A 321 1.85 -17.34 -2.65
C SER A 321 2.80 -16.52 -3.52
N HIS A 322 2.73 -16.73 -4.84
CA HIS A 322 3.46 -15.93 -5.83
C HIS A 322 2.81 -14.56 -6.09
N VAL A 323 1.84 -14.14 -5.27
CA VAL A 323 1.08 -12.91 -5.49
C VAL A 323 1.93 -11.68 -5.17
N PRO A 324 1.92 -10.63 -6.02
CA PRO A 324 2.56 -9.36 -5.74
C PRO A 324 2.02 -8.72 -4.47
N VAL A 325 2.94 -8.20 -3.67
CA VAL A 325 2.63 -7.48 -2.44
C VAL A 325 2.86 -6.00 -2.70
N ILE A 326 1.79 -5.21 -2.72
CA ILE A 326 1.90 -3.76 -2.87
C ILE A 326 2.63 -3.19 -1.66
N VAL A 327 3.62 -2.34 -1.94
CA VAL A 327 4.34 -1.54 -0.93
C VAL A 327 4.27 -0.04 -1.26
N GLY A 328 3.82 0.31 -2.47
CA GLY A 328 3.59 1.67 -2.89
C GLY A 328 2.28 2.21 -2.34
N HIS A 329 2.33 3.27 -1.54
CA HIS A 329 1.14 3.80 -0.87
C HIS A 329 0.17 4.50 -1.84
N GLY A 330 0.68 5.21 -2.87
CA GLY A 330 -0.14 5.73 -3.96
C GLY A 330 -0.81 4.64 -4.80
N LEU A 331 -0.22 3.44 -4.88
CA LEU A 331 -0.87 2.28 -5.50
C LEU A 331 -1.97 1.71 -4.61
N LEU A 332 -1.77 1.62 -3.29
CA LEU A 332 -2.84 1.22 -2.37
C LEU A 332 -4.04 2.18 -2.42
N GLU A 333 -3.79 3.48 -2.47
CA GLU A 333 -4.84 4.49 -2.53
C GLU A 333 -5.76 4.30 -3.75
N LYS A 334 -5.14 3.98 -4.91
CA LYS A 334 -5.84 3.70 -6.17
C LYS A 334 -6.68 2.41 -6.12
N LEU A 335 -6.37 1.44 -5.25
CA LEU A 335 -7.15 0.21 -5.13
C LEU A 335 -8.56 0.43 -4.59
N HIS A 336 -8.85 1.61 -4.03
CA HIS A 336 -10.23 1.96 -3.70
C HIS A 336 -11.13 2.09 -4.93
N GLN A 337 -10.56 2.41 -6.09
CA GLN A 337 -11.23 2.50 -7.39
C GLN A 337 -10.28 1.95 -8.47
N PRO A 338 -10.09 0.61 -8.52
CA PRO A 338 -9.11 0.00 -9.40
C PRO A 338 -9.52 0.20 -10.87
N TYR A 339 -8.53 0.37 -11.74
CA TYR A 339 -8.73 0.50 -13.18
C TYR A 339 -7.71 -0.34 -13.94
N LYS A 340 -8.10 -0.86 -15.10
CA LYS A 340 -7.36 -1.87 -15.87
C LYS A 340 -5.89 -1.53 -16.14
N SER A 341 -5.58 -0.27 -16.46
CA SER A 341 -4.23 0.19 -16.82
C SER A 341 -3.32 0.53 -15.63
N MET A 342 -3.81 0.35 -14.40
CA MET A 342 -3.05 0.61 -13.18
C MET A 342 -1.76 -0.22 -13.17
N THR A 343 -0.61 0.47 -13.14
CA THR A 343 0.70 -0.15 -13.33
C THR A 343 1.56 -0.03 -12.09
N ALA A 344 2.01 -1.16 -11.55
CA ALA A 344 2.96 -1.24 -10.46
C ALA A 344 4.41 -1.23 -10.97
N LYS A 345 5.32 -0.83 -10.07
CA LYS A 345 6.76 -0.88 -10.23
C LYS A 345 7.28 -2.09 -9.45
N LEU A 346 7.30 -3.23 -10.12
CA LEU A 346 7.51 -4.54 -9.50
C LEU A 346 9.00 -4.79 -9.26
N LEU A 347 9.35 -5.19 -8.03
CA LEU A 347 10.68 -5.67 -7.66
C LEU A 347 10.61 -7.18 -7.37
N PRO A 348 11.16 -8.05 -8.23
CA PRO A 348 11.22 -9.49 -7.97
C PRO A 348 12.15 -9.80 -6.82
N CYS A 349 11.67 -10.41 -5.74
CA CYS A 349 12.42 -10.71 -4.52
C CYS A 349 12.71 -12.21 -4.38
N SER A 350 13.96 -12.59 -4.66
CA SER A 350 14.41 -14.00 -4.72
C SER A 350 14.71 -14.64 -3.36
N ASP A 351 14.66 -13.92 -2.24
CA ASP A 351 15.14 -14.44 -0.94
C ASP A 351 13.99 -14.97 -0.07
N PRO A 352 13.86 -16.30 0.11
CA PRO A 352 12.90 -16.90 1.03
C PRO A 352 13.38 -16.94 2.48
N ARG A 353 14.63 -16.54 2.78
CA ARG A 353 15.27 -16.76 4.10
C ARG A 353 14.98 -15.67 5.14
N GLY A 354 14.37 -14.55 4.73
CA GLY A 354 13.95 -13.46 5.60
C GLY A 354 12.52 -13.01 5.31
N SER A 355 11.88 -12.32 6.27
CA SER A 355 10.59 -11.67 6.00
C SER A 355 10.73 -10.70 4.82
N LEU A 356 9.68 -10.58 4.00
CA LEU A 356 9.66 -9.70 2.82
C LEU A 356 10.07 -8.25 3.15
N ASP A 357 9.72 -7.76 4.33
CA ASP A 357 10.14 -6.46 4.86
C ASP A 357 11.67 -6.36 5.02
N TRP A 358 12.24 -7.18 5.90
CA TRP A 358 13.67 -7.14 6.22
C TRP A 358 14.57 -7.53 5.04
N GLY A 359 14.22 -8.60 4.31
CA GLY A 359 15.00 -9.08 3.17
C GLY A 359 15.08 -8.04 2.06
N THR A 360 13.96 -7.39 1.75
CA THR A 360 13.93 -6.32 0.74
C THR A 360 14.69 -5.09 1.22
N ALA A 361 14.52 -4.67 2.48
CA ALA A 361 15.26 -3.54 3.05
C ALA A 361 16.79 -3.72 2.93
N ARG A 362 17.30 -4.91 3.28
CA ARG A 362 18.72 -5.26 3.13
C ARG A 362 19.16 -5.22 1.66
N ARG A 363 18.34 -5.77 0.76
CA ARG A 363 18.65 -5.77 -0.68
C ARG A 363 18.72 -4.38 -1.28
N LEU A 364 17.85 -3.45 -0.85
CA LEU A 364 17.92 -2.06 -1.32
C LEU A 364 19.27 -1.42 -0.97
N TRP A 365 19.80 -1.67 0.23
CA TRP A 365 21.13 -1.19 0.61
C TRP A 365 22.24 -1.75 -0.26
N THR A 366 22.21 -3.05 -0.55
CA THR A 366 23.17 -3.71 -1.46
C THR A 366 23.13 -3.07 -2.85
N LEU A 367 21.93 -2.98 -3.45
CA LEU A 367 21.72 -2.41 -4.78
C LEU A 367 22.13 -0.92 -4.84
N ALA A 368 21.83 -0.14 -3.81
CA ALA A 368 22.21 1.27 -3.76
C ALA A 368 23.73 1.44 -3.67
N ARG A 369 24.42 0.61 -2.89
CA ARG A 369 25.89 0.61 -2.78
C ARG A 369 26.57 0.23 -4.10
N GLU A 370 25.96 -0.69 -4.83
CA GLU A 370 26.46 -1.19 -6.13
C GLU A 370 26.05 -0.30 -7.31
N GLY A 371 25.23 0.73 -7.09
CA GLY A 371 24.74 1.60 -8.16
C GLY A 371 23.65 0.98 -9.04
N GLU A 372 23.12 -0.18 -8.65
CA GLU A 372 22.13 -0.95 -9.40
C GLU A 372 20.67 -0.64 -9.03
N LEU A 373 20.44 0.15 -7.96
CA LEU A 373 19.11 0.62 -7.61
C LEU A 373 18.69 1.78 -8.53
N ARG A 374 18.19 1.44 -9.71
CA ARG A 374 17.74 2.36 -10.78
C ARG A 374 16.32 2.05 -11.23
N PRO A 375 15.58 3.00 -11.85
CA PRO A 375 14.20 2.78 -12.26
C PRO A 375 13.99 1.56 -13.17
N ALA A 376 15.00 1.24 -13.99
CA ALA A 376 14.97 0.08 -14.89
C ALA A 376 14.92 -1.28 -14.17
N LEU A 377 15.34 -1.34 -12.91
CA LEU A 377 15.21 -2.55 -12.08
C LEU A 377 13.74 -2.85 -11.73
N LEU A 378 12.90 -1.81 -11.71
CA LEU A 378 11.49 -1.92 -11.32
C LEU A 378 10.62 -2.22 -12.55
N GLN A 379 10.24 -3.48 -12.71
CA GLN A 379 9.51 -3.96 -13.87
C GLN A 379 8.07 -3.41 -13.89
N PRO A 380 7.61 -2.80 -15.00
CA PRO A 380 6.24 -2.33 -15.10
C PRO A 380 5.27 -3.52 -15.19
N LEU A 381 4.34 -3.59 -14.24
CA LEU A 381 3.31 -4.63 -14.17
C LEU A 381 1.92 -4.00 -14.23
N PRO A 382 1.12 -4.20 -15.29
CA PRO A 382 -0.31 -3.89 -15.26
C PRO A 382 -1.00 -4.76 -14.19
N ILE A 383 -1.17 -4.22 -12.99
CA ILE A 383 -1.36 -5.03 -11.77
C ILE A 383 -2.75 -5.67 -11.72
N GLN A 384 -3.74 -5.05 -12.37
CA GLN A 384 -5.08 -5.64 -12.56
C GLN A 384 -5.06 -6.83 -13.53
N GLY A 385 -3.98 -7.03 -14.28
CA GLY A 385 -3.72 -8.24 -15.05
C GLY A 385 -3.33 -9.45 -14.20
N TRP A 386 -2.97 -9.27 -12.93
CA TRP A 386 -2.65 -10.38 -12.05
C TRP A 386 -3.87 -11.29 -11.86
N PRO A 387 -3.78 -12.61 -12.11
CA PRO A 387 -4.93 -13.51 -12.03
C PRO A 387 -5.73 -13.35 -10.72
N GLY A 388 -7.03 -13.13 -10.86
CA GLY A 388 -7.97 -12.99 -9.73
C GLY A 388 -8.06 -11.60 -9.10
N TRP A 389 -7.32 -10.60 -9.59
CA TRP A 389 -7.41 -9.21 -9.10
C TRP A 389 -8.54 -8.42 -9.75
N ASP A 390 -8.69 -8.57 -11.08
CA ASP A 390 -9.84 -8.06 -11.83
C ASP A 390 -10.71 -9.26 -12.23
N PRO A 391 -12.01 -9.29 -11.88
CA PRO A 391 -12.90 -10.37 -12.29
C PRO A 391 -12.90 -10.62 -13.81
N ALA A 392 -12.74 -9.57 -14.63
CA ALA A 392 -12.71 -9.68 -16.08
C ALA A 392 -11.45 -10.40 -16.61
N ASN A 393 -10.38 -10.48 -15.82
CA ASN A 393 -9.15 -11.15 -16.24
C ASN A 393 -9.24 -12.68 -16.19
N ALA A 394 -10.37 -13.25 -15.76
CA ALA A 394 -10.68 -14.67 -15.91
C ALA A 394 -10.81 -15.08 -17.39
N ASP A 395 -11.24 -14.16 -18.26
CA ASP A 395 -11.26 -14.36 -19.70
C ASP A 395 -9.89 -14.02 -20.32
N PRO A 396 -9.23 -14.95 -21.04
CA PRO A 396 -7.99 -14.67 -21.78
C PRO A 396 -8.07 -13.47 -22.74
N ALA A 397 -9.25 -13.11 -23.24
CA ALA A 397 -9.45 -11.93 -24.08
C ALA A 397 -9.09 -10.61 -23.37
N PHE A 398 -9.12 -10.57 -22.03
CA PHE A 398 -8.72 -9.41 -21.23
C PHE A 398 -7.32 -8.90 -21.58
N TYR A 399 -6.41 -9.82 -21.88
CA TYR A 399 -4.99 -9.57 -22.18
C TYR A 399 -4.73 -9.17 -23.64
N ARG A 400 -5.74 -9.20 -24.52
CA ARG A 400 -5.63 -8.73 -25.92
C ARG A 400 -5.66 -7.21 -26.06
N ASP A 401 -5.95 -6.50 -24.98
CA ASP A 401 -5.95 -5.04 -24.96
C ASP A 401 -4.52 -4.48 -25.01
N GLU A 402 -4.04 -4.24 -26.23
CA GLU A 402 -2.71 -3.72 -26.50
C GLU A 402 -2.48 -2.32 -25.94
N LYS A 403 -3.50 -1.56 -25.52
CA LYS A 403 -3.26 -0.28 -24.84
C LYS A 403 -2.66 -0.48 -23.46
N VAL A 404 -2.98 -1.60 -22.81
CA VAL A 404 -2.54 -1.99 -21.46
C VAL A 404 -1.41 -3.03 -21.53
N PHE A 405 -1.63 -4.11 -22.27
CA PHE A 405 -0.75 -5.27 -22.38
C PHE A 405 0.15 -5.17 -23.61
N ARG A 406 0.91 -4.08 -23.70
CA ARG A 406 1.84 -3.82 -24.82
C ARG A 406 2.99 -4.82 -24.81
N GLY A 407 3.38 -5.29 -25.99
CA GLY A 407 4.64 -6.01 -26.17
C GLY A 407 5.88 -5.17 -25.82
N PRO A 408 7.08 -5.77 -25.84
CA PRO A 408 8.33 -5.02 -25.70
C PRO A 408 8.42 -3.99 -26.83
N ARG A 409 9.04 -2.84 -26.56
CA ARG A 409 9.33 -1.89 -27.64
C ARG A 409 10.33 -2.57 -28.59
N PRO A 410 10.16 -2.47 -29.92
CA PRO A 410 11.20 -2.90 -30.83
C PRO A 410 12.50 -2.19 -30.44
N ALA A 411 13.61 -2.91 -30.45
CA ALA A 411 14.91 -2.29 -30.25
C ALA A 411 15.03 -1.15 -31.28
N CYS A 412 15.38 0.06 -30.85
CA CYS A 412 15.82 1.06 -31.81
C CYS A 412 17.06 0.48 -32.48
N ASP A 413 16.95 0.16 -33.77
CA ASP A 413 18.12 -0.06 -34.61
C ASP A 413 18.98 1.19 -34.48
N VAL A 414 20.12 1.05 -33.81
CA VAL A 414 21.17 2.07 -33.80
C VAL A 414 21.70 2.09 -35.22
N LYS A 415 21.25 3.08 -36.01
CA LYS A 415 21.83 3.40 -37.31
C LYS A 415 23.18 4.08 -37.15
#